data_AF-A0A350P3X6-F1
#
_entry.id   AF-A0A350P3X6-F1
#
_cell.length_a   1.000
_cell.length_b   1.000
_cell.length_c   1.000
_cell.angle_alpha   90.00
_cell.angle_beta   90.00
_cell.angle_gamma   90.00
#
_symmetry.space_group_name_H-M   'P 1'
#
loop_
_entity.id
_entity.type
_entity.pdbx_description
1 polymer ?
#
loop_
_entity_poly.entity_id
_entity_poly.type
_entity_poly.pdbx_seq_one_letter_code
_entity_poly.pdbx_strand_id
1 'polypeptide(L)'
;MAVLCGCQSAPESRYTMQQDTAPAYVAKKPETLDAVPKYEAYRQFNSRPYEVLGQRYSPLASGKGFEEIGYASWYGQKFHGHLTSNGETYNMFAMTAAHK
;
A
#
# COMPACT_ATOMS: atom_id res chain seq x y z
N MET A 1 39.83 -13.21 19.98
CA MET A 1 38.92 -12.16 19.48
C MET A 1 38.14 -12.79 18.33
N ALA A 2 36.96 -13.32 18.62
CA ALA A 2 36.14 -14.03 17.64
C ALA A 2 35.25 -13.02 16.92
N VAL A 3 35.43 -12.89 15.61
CA VAL A 3 34.57 -12.06 14.76
C VAL A 3 33.35 -12.91 14.40
N LEU A 4 32.21 -12.61 15.02
CA LEU A 4 30.91 -13.13 14.61
C LEU A 4 30.50 -12.42 13.31
N CYS A 5 30.66 -13.11 12.17
CA CYS A 5 30.11 -12.66 10.90
C CYS A 5 28.61 -12.94 10.90
N GLY A 6 27.80 -11.90 11.14
CA GLY A 6 26.35 -11.98 10.97
C GLY A 6 26.01 -11.88 9.49
N CYS A 7 25.64 -12.99 8.85
CA CYS A 7 25.00 -12.95 7.55
C CYS A 7 23.63 -12.27 7.68
N GLN A 8 23.58 -10.97 7.43
CA GLN A 8 22.32 -10.25 7.24
C GLN A 8 21.87 -10.53 5.80
N SER A 9 21.20 -11.66 5.57
CA SER A 9 20.45 -11.86 4.34
C SER A 9 19.39 -10.76 4.29
N ALA A 10 19.52 -9.84 3.34
CA ALA A 10 18.47 -8.87 3.05
C ALA A 10 17.16 -9.65 2.84
N PRO A 11 16.02 -9.22 3.40
CA PRO A 11 14.78 -9.89 3.11
C PRO A 11 14.56 -9.79 1.60
N GLU A 12 14.45 -10.93 0.93
CA GLU A 12 13.93 -10.97 -0.43
C GLU A 12 12.59 -10.23 -0.41
N SER A 13 12.39 -9.37 -1.42
CA SER A 13 11.16 -8.59 -1.56
C SER A 13 9.94 -9.51 -1.44
N ARG A 14 8.94 -9.12 -0.65
CA ARG A 14 7.66 -9.87 -0.55
C ARG A 14 6.94 -10.04 -1.89
N TYR A 15 7.34 -9.24 -2.87
CA TYR A 15 6.77 -9.21 -4.22
C TYR A 15 7.63 -10.01 -5.17
N THR A 16 6.97 -10.75 -6.06
CA THR A 16 7.61 -11.51 -7.14
C THR A 16 8.29 -10.61 -8.18
N MET A 17 7.90 -9.33 -8.26
CA MET A 17 8.47 -8.35 -9.19
C MET A 17 9.30 -7.30 -8.46
N GLN A 18 10.49 -6.99 -8.98
CA GLN A 18 11.36 -5.98 -8.40
C GLN A 18 10.91 -4.55 -8.77
N GLN A 19 10.57 -4.32 -10.03
CA GLN A 19 10.04 -3.06 -10.54
C GLN A 19 8.54 -3.19 -10.82
N ASP A 20 7.79 -2.11 -10.59
CA ASP A 20 6.37 -2.07 -10.88
C ASP A 20 6.11 -1.70 -12.34
N THR A 21 5.07 -2.26 -12.92
CA THR A 21 4.74 -2.12 -14.34
C THR A 21 3.24 -2.02 -14.55
N ALA A 22 2.86 -1.43 -15.68
CA ALA A 22 1.48 -1.50 -16.15
C ALA A 22 1.05 -2.98 -16.34
N PRO A 23 -0.25 -3.28 -16.24
CA PRO A 23 -0.78 -4.60 -16.57
C PRO A 23 -0.39 -5.05 -17.98
N ALA A 24 0.01 -6.32 -18.09
CA ALA A 24 0.28 -6.95 -19.39
C ALA A 24 -0.96 -7.00 -20.31
N TYR A 25 -2.16 -7.01 -19.73
CA TYR A 25 -3.42 -6.99 -20.46
C TYR A 25 -4.39 -6.00 -19.83
N VAL A 26 -4.87 -5.05 -20.63
CA VAL A 26 -5.95 -4.12 -20.27
C VAL A 26 -7.13 -4.42 -21.18
N ALA A 27 -8.32 -4.60 -20.59
CA ALA A 27 -9.54 -4.76 -21.36
C ALA A 27 -9.75 -3.55 -22.27
N LYS A 28 -10.18 -3.77 -23.52
CA LYS A 28 -10.46 -2.69 -24.49
C LYS A 28 -11.49 -1.68 -23.99
N LYS A 29 -12.36 -2.11 -23.08
CA LYS A 29 -13.29 -1.26 -22.33
C LYS A 29 -13.04 -1.48 -20.85
N PRO A 30 -12.41 -0.54 -20.14
CA PRO A 30 -12.28 -0.65 -18.70
C PRO A 30 -13.66 -0.49 -18.05
N GLU A 31 -13.85 -1.12 -16.91
CA GLU A 31 -14.98 -0.83 -16.03
C GLU A 31 -14.75 0.55 -15.41
N THR A 32 -15.69 1.47 -15.60
CA THR A 32 -15.58 2.87 -15.16
C THR A 32 -16.55 3.18 -14.03
N LEU A 33 -16.87 2.18 -13.20
CA LEU A 33 -17.74 2.39 -12.06
C LEU A 33 -16.96 3.14 -10.98
N ASP A 34 -17.54 4.23 -10.51
CA ASP A 34 -17.01 4.96 -9.37
C ASP A 34 -17.11 4.11 -8.10
N ALA A 35 -16.12 4.28 -7.21
CA ALA A 35 -16.19 3.67 -5.88
C ALA A 35 -17.34 4.30 -5.09
N VAL A 36 -18.22 3.46 -4.56
CA VAL A 36 -19.24 3.89 -3.61
C VAL A 36 -18.60 3.95 -2.22
N PRO A 37 -18.55 5.13 -1.55
CA PRO A 37 -17.97 5.23 -0.22
C PRO A 37 -18.68 4.31 0.76
N LYS A 38 -17.89 3.53 1.49
CA LYS A 38 -18.38 2.67 2.58
C LYS A 38 -17.62 3.04 3.85
N TYR A 39 -18.34 3.08 4.96
CA TYR A 39 -17.70 3.26 6.24
C TYR A 39 -16.93 1.99 6.61
N GLU A 40 -15.63 2.15 6.86
CA GLU A 40 -14.78 1.12 7.42
C GLU A 40 -14.34 1.53 8.81
N ALA A 41 -14.47 0.63 9.78
CA ALA A 41 -13.99 0.87 11.12
C ALA A 41 -12.46 0.99 11.11
N TYR A 42 -11.92 1.94 11.88
CA TYR A 42 -10.48 2.09 12.05
C TYR A 42 -9.86 0.80 12.61
N ARG A 43 -8.84 0.28 11.93
CA ARG A 43 -8.11 -0.91 12.37
C ARG A 43 -6.96 -0.51 13.26
N GLN A 44 -6.87 -1.11 14.45
CA GLN A 44 -5.83 -0.82 15.43
C GLN A 44 -4.40 -0.99 14.86
N PHE A 45 -4.19 -1.97 13.97
CA PHE A 45 -2.89 -2.19 13.34
C PHE A 45 -2.43 -0.99 12.50
N ASN A 46 -3.36 -0.31 11.81
CA ASN A 46 -3.07 0.82 10.93
C ASN A 46 -2.85 2.12 11.70
N SER A 47 -3.33 2.20 12.95
CA SER A 47 -3.20 3.39 13.80
C SER A 47 -1.89 3.44 14.59
N ARG A 48 -1.00 2.46 14.42
CA ARG A 48 0.27 2.40 15.15
C ARG A 48 1.27 3.40 14.54
N PRO A 49 1.97 4.20 15.37
CA PRO A 49 3.08 5.02 14.88
C PRO A 49 4.16 4.15 14.23
N TYR A 50 4.76 4.66 13.16
CA TYR A 50 5.77 3.93 12.38
C TYR A 50 6.87 4.87 11.87
N GLU A 51 8.00 4.30 11.45
CA GLU A 51 9.15 5.04 10.94
C GLU A 51 9.50 4.55 9.53
N VAL A 52 9.63 5.48 8.59
CA VAL A 52 10.03 5.20 7.20
C VAL A 52 11.14 6.17 6.84
N LEU A 53 12.28 5.64 6.38
CA LEU A 53 13.45 6.44 5.98
C LEU A 53 13.90 7.45 7.08
N GLY A 54 13.82 7.05 8.35
CA GLY A 54 14.18 7.89 9.51
C GLY A 54 13.13 8.96 9.89
N GLN A 55 12.00 9.02 9.18
CA GLN A 55 10.89 9.93 9.49
C GLN A 55 9.81 9.19 10.28
N ARG A 56 9.39 9.76 11.40
CA ARG A 56 8.34 9.20 12.25
C ARG A 56 6.97 9.74 11.88
N TYR A 57 6.02 8.84 11.71
CA TYR A 57 4.64 9.14 11.40
C TYR A 57 3.72 8.61 12.50
N SER A 58 2.71 9.40 12.83
CA SER A 58 1.66 9.01 13.76
C SER A 58 0.31 9.21 13.07
N PRO A 59 -0.40 8.13 12.71
CA PRO A 59 -1.71 8.24 12.09
C PRO A 59 -2.68 9.05 12.95
N LEU A 60 -3.58 9.79 12.30
CA LEU A 60 -4.65 10.51 12.99
C LEU A 60 -5.59 9.52 13.68
N ALA A 61 -6.06 9.86 14.88
CA ALA A 61 -7.05 9.06 15.59
C ALA A 61 -8.42 9.04 14.89
N SER A 62 -8.70 10.06 14.07
CA SER A 62 -9.90 10.17 13.23
C SER A 62 -9.59 11.02 12.01
N GLY A 63 -10.09 10.61 10.84
CA GLY A 63 -10.05 11.40 9.60
C GLY A 63 -11.23 12.38 9.45
N LYS A 64 -12.09 12.52 10.46
CA LYS A 64 -13.29 13.38 10.35
C LYS A 64 -12.88 14.85 10.16
N GLY A 65 -13.25 15.42 9.01
CA GLY A 65 -12.91 16.80 8.63
C GLY A 65 -11.48 16.98 8.12
N PHE A 66 -10.76 15.88 7.87
CA PHE A 66 -9.46 15.93 7.21
C PHE A 66 -9.65 16.10 5.70
N GLU A 67 -8.93 17.05 5.12
CA GLU A 67 -8.88 17.32 3.68
C GLU A 67 -7.43 17.60 3.29
N GLU A 68 -6.95 16.98 2.21
CA GLU A 68 -5.61 17.18 1.65
C GLU A 68 -5.72 17.27 0.13
N ILE A 69 -4.98 18.22 -0.46
CA ILE A 69 -4.81 18.33 -1.91
C ILE A 69 -3.37 17.94 -2.23
N GLY A 70 -3.17 17.05 -3.21
CA GLY A 70 -1.85 16.59 -3.58
C GLY A 70 -1.83 15.81 -4.89
N TYR A 71 -0.64 15.30 -5.22
CA TYR A 71 -0.47 14.43 -6.38
C TYR A 71 -0.87 13.01 -6.07
N ALA A 72 -1.54 12.36 -7.02
CA ALA A 72 -1.84 10.94 -6.98
C ALA A 72 -0.85 10.16 -7.85
N SER A 73 -0.50 8.96 -7.40
CA SER A 73 0.18 7.95 -8.18
C SER A 73 -0.66 6.66 -8.19
N TRP A 74 -0.30 5.72 -9.05
CA TRP A 74 -1.00 4.44 -9.16
C TRP A 74 -0.05 3.27 -8.91
N TYR A 75 -0.61 2.16 -8.43
CA TYR A 75 0.12 0.90 -8.22
C TYR A 75 -0.23 -0.09 -9.33
N GLY A 76 0.79 -0.71 -9.92
CA GLY A 76 0.66 -1.66 -11.01
C GLY A 76 0.73 -3.12 -10.59
N GLN A 77 1.25 -3.94 -11.51
CA GLN A 77 1.24 -5.39 -11.43
C GLN A 77 2.05 -5.96 -10.27
N LYS A 78 3.08 -5.25 -9.81
CA LYS A 78 3.93 -5.74 -8.71
C LYS A 78 3.15 -6.01 -7.42
N PHE A 79 2.13 -5.21 -7.17
CA PHE A 79 1.36 -5.25 -5.92
C PHE A 79 0.11 -6.11 -6.02
N HIS A 80 -0.30 -6.47 -7.23
CA HIS A 80 -1.57 -7.15 -7.47
C HIS A 80 -1.62 -8.52 -6.81
N GLY A 81 -2.74 -8.83 -6.16
CA GLY A 81 -2.91 -10.08 -5.42
C GLY A 81 -2.22 -10.12 -4.05
N HIS A 82 -1.47 -9.09 -3.67
CA HIS A 82 -0.85 -9.01 -2.36
C HIS A 82 -1.70 -8.23 -1.35
N LEU A 83 -1.50 -8.52 -0.06
CA LEU A 83 -2.16 -7.80 1.02
C LEU A 83 -1.71 -6.33 1.09
N THR A 84 -2.67 -5.44 1.27
CA THR A 84 -2.52 -4.02 1.60
C THR A 84 -2.34 -3.81 3.12
N SER A 85 -2.19 -2.56 3.56
CA SER A 85 -2.08 -2.23 4.99
C SER A 85 -3.35 -2.56 5.78
N ASN A 86 -4.54 -2.38 5.20
CA ASN A 86 -5.82 -2.76 5.84
C ASN A 86 -6.11 -4.27 5.78
N GLY A 87 -5.25 -5.06 5.12
CA GLY A 87 -5.35 -6.52 5.04
C GLY A 87 -6.20 -7.04 3.89
N GLU A 88 -6.67 -6.18 3.00
CA GLU A 88 -7.38 -6.58 1.79
C GLU A 88 -6.40 -6.97 0.68
N THR A 89 -6.84 -7.84 -0.24
CA THR A 89 -6.05 -8.19 -1.41
C THR A 89 -6.14 -7.07 -2.44
N TYR A 90 -5.00 -6.49 -2.81
CA TYR A 90 -4.97 -5.41 -3.81
C TYR A 90 -5.38 -5.92 -5.20
N ASN A 91 -6.40 -5.28 -5.77
CA ASN A 91 -6.82 -5.46 -7.15
C ASN A 91 -6.58 -4.18 -7.95
N MET A 92 -5.65 -4.21 -8.91
CA MET A 92 -5.31 -3.03 -9.73
C MET A 92 -6.45 -2.55 -10.63
N PHE A 93 -7.44 -3.42 -10.87
CA PHE A 93 -8.62 -3.11 -11.68
C PHE A 93 -9.80 -2.63 -10.83
N ALA A 94 -9.68 -2.66 -9.51
CA ALA A 94 -10.71 -2.14 -8.60
C ALA A 94 -10.46 -0.66 -8.32
N MET A 95 -11.55 0.11 -8.20
CA MET A 95 -11.49 1.52 -7.81
C MET A 95 -11.20 1.64 -6.31
N THR A 96 -9.92 1.56 -5.94
CA THR A 96 -9.43 1.62 -4.55
C THR A 96 -8.31 2.64 -4.43
N ALA A 97 -8.08 3.18 -3.24
CA ALA A 97 -7.06 4.18 -2.97
C ALA A 97 -6.32 3.88 -1.66
N ALA A 98 -5.10 4.39 -1.55
CA ALA A 98 -4.29 4.34 -0.34
C ALA A 98 -3.88 5.77 0.06
N HIS A 99 -3.93 6.08 1.35
CA HIS A 99 -3.64 7.40 1.91
C HIS A 99 -2.97 7.25 3.29
N LYS A 100 -2.35 8.32 3.80
CA LYS A 100 -1.48 8.34 5.00
C LYS A 100 -2.13 9.07 6.17
#